data_AF-A0A0C1JW61-F1
#
_entry.id   AF-A0A0C1JW61-F1
#
_cell.length_a   1.000
_cell.length_b   1.000
_cell.length_c   1.000
_cell.angle_alpha   90.00
_cell.angle_beta   90.00
_cell.angle_gamma   90.00
#
_symmetry.space_group_name_H-M   'P 1'
#
loop_
_entity.id
_entity.type
_entity.pdbx_description
1 polymer ?
#
loop_
_entity_poly.entity_id
_entity_poly.type
_entity_poly.pdbx_seq_one_letter_code
_entity_poly.pdbx_strand_id
1 'polypeptide(L)' 'MQLYNQSVGLFTDLYQLSMSYGYWKAGLEYKEAVFQLFFAVLLFRGDLLLQQGLKPPLIL' A
#
# COMPACT_ATOMS: atom_id res chain seq x y z
N MET A 1 3.41 7.13 -25.13
CA MET A 1 4.48 7.01 -24.11
C MET A 1 4.05 5.92 -23.14
N GLN A 2 4.72 4.77 -23.14
CA GLN A 2 4.35 3.61 -22.32
C GLN A 2 4.87 3.84 -20.90
N LEU A 3 3.98 4.19 -19.97
CA LEU A 3 4.36 4.69 -18.63
C LEU A 3 4.93 3.61 -17.69
N TYR A 4 4.71 2.32 -17.98
CA TYR A 4 5.18 1.21 -17.16
C TYR A 4 5.75 0.11 -18.05
N ASN A 5 7.08 -0.03 -18.03
CA ASN A 5 7.81 -1.13 -18.68
C ASN A 5 8.18 -2.25 -17.68
N GLN A 6 7.59 -2.21 -16.48
CA GLN A 6 7.86 -3.13 -15.38
C GLN A 6 6.55 -3.67 -14.81
N SER A 7 6.61 -4.84 -14.19
CA SER A 7 5.45 -5.44 -13.52
C SER A 7 4.96 -4.53 -12.40
N VAL A 8 3.73 -4.02 -12.52
CA VAL A 8 3.09 -3.20 -11.49
C VAL A 8 2.93 -3.97 -10.19
N GLY A 9 2.79 -5.30 -10.24
CA GLY A 9 2.73 -6.16 -9.06
C GLY A 9 4.03 -6.20 -8.25
N LEU A 10 5.17 -5.79 -8.83
CA LEU A 10 6.45 -5.68 -8.14
C LEU A 10 6.72 -4.24 -7.64
N PHE A 11 5.79 -3.30 -7.82
CA PHE A 11 5.89 -1.94 -7.28
C PHE A 11 5.51 -1.92 -5.80
N THR A 12 6.24 -2.69 -5.01
CA THR A 12 6.07 -2.87 -3.57
C THR A 12 7.41 -3.20 -2.93
N ASP A 13 7.52 -3.07 -1.62
CA ASP A 13 8.70 -3.49 -0.89
C ASP A 13 8.82 -5.03 -0.86
N LEU A 14 10.04 -5.56 -0.74
CA LEU A 14 10.29 -7.01 -0.64
C LEU A 14 9.60 -7.63 0.59
N TYR A 15 9.32 -6.82 1.61
CA TYR A 15 8.64 -7.28 2.82
C TYR A 15 7.20 -7.72 2.52
N GLN A 16 6.43 -7.01 1.67
CA GLN A 16 5.08 -7.45 1.31
C GLN A 16 5.06 -8.85 0.67
N LEU A 17 6.07 -9.18 -0.15
CA LEU A 17 6.17 -10.49 -0.79
C LEU A 17 6.51 -11.60 0.21
N SER A 18 7.49 -11.36 1.07
CA SER A 18 7.88 -12.33 2.09
C SER A 18 6.81 -12.50 3.18
N MET A 19 6.10 -11.44 3.54
CA MET A 19 4.95 -11.46 4.45
C MET A 19 3.78 -12.25 3.86
N SER A 20 3.43 -12.02 2.59
CA SER A 20 2.39 -12.80 1.88
C SER A 20 2.72 -14.30 1.88
N TYR A 21 3.98 -14.65 1.61
CA TYR A 21 4.44 -16.05 1.70
C TYR A 21 4.31 -16.62 3.11
N GLY A 22 4.64 -15.83 4.14
CA GLY A 22 4.48 -16.22 5.54
C GLY A 22 3.02 -16.50 5.91
N TYR A 23 2.09 -15.65 5.48
CA TYR A 23 0.66 -15.86 5.74
C TYR A 23 0.11 -17.10 5.03
N TRP A 24 0.45 -17.31 3.77
CA TRP A 24 0.04 -18.51 3.03
C TRP A 24 0.58 -19.79 3.69
N LYS A 25 1.86 -19.80 4.08
CA LYS A 25 2.46 -20.96 4.76
C LYS A 25 1.80 -21.26 6.12
N ALA A 26 1.24 -20.24 6.77
CA ALA A 26 0.53 -20.36 8.04
C ALA A 26 -0.98 -20.64 7.88
N GLY A 27 -1.52 -20.71 6.65
CA GLY A 27 -2.96 -20.89 6.39
C GLY A 27 -3.79 -19.66 6.78
N LEU A 28 -3.20 -18.47 6.73
CA LEU A 28 -3.80 -17.20 7.17
C LEU A 28 -4.12 -16.26 6.00
N GLU A 29 -4.00 -16.72 4.75
CA GLU A 29 -4.21 -15.92 3.56
C GLU A 29 -5.63 -15.34 3.42
N TYR A 30 -6.62 -15.96 4.07
CA TYR A 30 -8.02 -15.50 4.09
C TYR A 30 -8.42 -14.81 5.39
N LYS A 31 -7.45 -14.57 6.29
CA LYS A 31 -7.73 -13.89 7.55
C LYS A 31 -8.03 -12.41 7.28
N GLU A 32 -9.19 -11.96 7.75
CA GLU A 32 -9.59 -10.56 7.63
C GLU A 32 -8.61 -9.63 8.38
N ALA A 33 -8.21 -8.55 7.72
CA ALA A 33 -7.31 -7.54 8.26
C ALA A 33 -7.80 -6.13 7.89
N VAL A 34 -7.67 -5.20 8.83
CA VAL A 34 -8.05 -3.79 8.64
C VAL A 34 -6.78 -2.93 8.71
N PHE A 35 -6.57 -2.10 7.69
CA PHE A 35 -5.43 -1.17 7.63
C PHE A 35 -5.94 0.27 7.75
N GLN A 36 -5.41 1.01 8.71
CA GLN A 36 -5.72 2.42 8.91
C GLN A 36 -4.58 3.27 8.36
N LEU A 37 -4.87 4.18 7.43
CA LEU A 37 -3.92 5.17 6.95
C LEU A 37 -4.03 6.43 7.83
N PHE A 38 -2.91 6.84 8.45
CA PHE A 38 -2.81 8.08 9.21
C PHE A 38 -1.37 8.62 9.16
N PHE A 39 -1.20 9.89 9.46
CA PHE A 39 0.11 10.55 9.54
C PHE A 39 0.45 10.84 11.01
N ALA A 40 1.60 10.36 11.47
CA ALA A 40 2.03 10.52 12.86
C ALA A 40 2.51 11.95 13.19
N VAL A 41 2.97 12.69 12.17
CA VAL A 41 3.50 14.05 12.30
C VAL A 41 2.96 14.90 11.16
N LEU A 42 2.61 16.14 11.47
CA LEU A 42 2.30 17.15 10.46
C LEU A 42 3.59 17.52 9.73
N LEU A 43 3.64 17.23 8.43
CA LEU A 43 4.72 17.70 7.58
C LEU A 43 4.51 19.21 7.39
N PHE A 44 5.47 20.01 7.86
CA PHE A 44 5.45 21.49 8.03
C PHE A 44 4.77 21.99 9.31
N ARG A 45 5.24 23.13 9.85
CA ARG A 45 4.70 23.84 11.04
C ARG A 45 3.35 24.53 10.77
N GLY A 46 2.53 23.98 9.89
CA GLY A 46 1.21 24.51 9.54
C GLY A 46 0.12 23.63 10.14
N ASP A 47 -1.01 24.24 10.49
CA ASP A 47 -2.14 23.57 11.13
C ASP A 47 -3.08 22.85 10.14
N LEU A 48 -2.69 22.75 8.85
CA LEU A 48 -3.54 22.24 7.79
C LEU A 48 -2.84 21.17 6.94
N LEU A 49 -3.51 20.04 6.77
CA LEU A 49 -3.17 19.01 5.77
C LEU A 49 -4.18 19.08 4.62
N LEU A 50 -3.68 19.10 3.40
CA LEU A 50 -4.51 18.94 2.21
C LEU A 50 -4.54 17.47 1.80
N GLN A 51 -5.73 16.86 1.74
CA GLN A 51 -5.88 15.49 1.27
C GLN A 51 -5.95 15.46 -0.27
N GLN A 52 -4.84 15.13 -0.93
CA GLN A 52 -4.77 14.92 -2.38
C GLN A 52 -4.26 13.50 -2.68
N GLY A 53 -4.52 12.99 -3.89
CA GLY A 53 -4.02 11.68 -4.34
C GLY A 53 -5.02 10.53 -4.22
N LEU A 54 -6.28 10.81 -3.86
CA LEU A 54 -7.38 9.83 -3.91
C LEU A 54 -7.80 9.60 -5.37
N LYS A 55 -6.95 8.94 -6.16
CA LYS A 55 -7.35 8.34 -7.43
C LYS A 55 -7.97 6.98 -7.10
N PRO A 56 -9.06 6.53 -7.77
CA PRO A 56 -9.58 5.19 -7.53
C PRO A 56 -8.45 4.17 -7.68
N PRO A 57 -8.30 3.22 -6.74
CA PRO A 57 -7.40 2.10 -6.96
C PRO A 57 -7.89 1.42 -8.23
N LEU A 58 -7.01 1.30 -9.23
CA LEU A 58 -7.28 0.52 -10.43
C LEU A 58 -7.41 -0.94 -9.97
N ILE A 59 -8.63 -1.35 -9.66
CA ILE A 59 -9.01 -2.74 -9.51
C ILE A 59 -9.35 -3.19 -10.94
N LEU A 60 -8.56 -4.13 -11.47
CA LEU A 60 -8.86 -4.84 -12.71
C LEU A 60 -10.09 -5.72 -12.52
#